data_AF-A0A2U0SHY7-F1
#
_entry.id   AF-A0A2U0SHY7-F1
#
_cell.length_a   1.000
_cell.length_b   1.000
_cell.length_c   1.000
_cell.angle_alpha   90.00
_cell.angle_beta   90.00
_cell.angle_gamma   90.00
#
_symmetry.space_group_name_H-M   'P 1'
#
loop_
_entity.id
_entity.type
_entity.pdbx_description
1 polymer ?
#
loop_
_entity_poly.entity_id
_entity_poly.type
_entity_poly.pdbx_seq_one_letter_code
_entity_poly.pdbx_strand_id
1 'polypeptide(L)'
;MGDLRRMSTLVRMLADEIHRAEDLFASDTSAAEIEQDLLPDTPAVQPIESLAKAARRYARLRQRRAALFTSDLFADPAWDILIDLFASEHEGRKVAVTSACLASAVPSTTALRWLSLLERERLVERVGDASDKRRSFVQLTRPAEESMAAWFGLMVAEWGSEGESPSGRRQA
;
A
#
# COMPACT_ATOMS: atom_id res chain seq x y z
N MET A 1 26.10 12.93 -23.28
CA MET A 1 25.24 12.15 -24.20
C MET A 1 25.58 10.66 -24.11
N GLY A 2 25.40 10.05 -22.92
CA GLY A 2 25.84 8.67 -22.62
C GLY A 2 25.02 7.92 -21.56
N ASP A 3 24.01 8.55 -20.97
CA ASP A 3 23.23 7.97 -19.86
C ASP A 3 21.98 7.19 -20.28
N LEU A 4 21.30 7.59 -21.37
CA LEU A 4 20.06 6.91 -21.80
C LEU A 4 20.29 5.46 -22.25
N ARG A 5 21.47 5.14 -22.82
CA ARG A 5 21.79 3.78 -23.23
C ARG A 5 22.06 2.87 -22.04
N ARG A 6 22.66 3.37 -20.96
CA ARG A 6 22.89 2.57 -19.74
C ARG A 6 21.59 2.28 -19.01
N MET A 7 20.69 3.28 -18.94
CA MET A 7 19.36 3.11 -18.36
C MET A 7 18.50 2.12 -19.16
N SER A 8 18.52 2.17 -20.50
CA SER A 8 17.76 1.22 -21.32
C SER A 8 18.30 -0.21 -21.21
N THR A 9 19.61 -0.37 -21.03
CA THR A 9 20.20 -1.69 -20.81
C THR A 9 19.84 -2.24 -19.43
N LEU A 10 19.79 -1.40 -18.39
CA LEU A 10 19.35 -1.84 -17.05
C LEU A 10 17.87 -2.23 -17.03
N VAL A 11 17.00 -1.47 -17.70
CA VAL A 11 15.58 -1.82 -17.83
C VAL A 11 15.40 -3.12 -18.61
N ARG A 12 16.17 -3.33 -19.69
CA ARG A 12 16.11 -4.56 -20.48
C ARG A 12 16.68 -5.76 -19.73
N MET A 13 17.76 -5.57 -18.95
CA MET A 13 18.31 -6.60 -18.07
C MET A 13 17.31 -6.99 -16.98
N LEU A 14 16.60 -6.04 -16.38
CA LEU A 14 15.57 -6.33 -15.38
C LEU A 14 14.37 -7.06 -16.00
N ALA A 15 13.95 -6.68 -17.21
CA ALA A 15 12.87 -7.34 -17.92
C ALA A 15 13.25 -8.78 -18.34
N ASP A 16 14.48 -8.99 -18.82
CA ASP A 16 14.99 -10.32 -19.16
C ASP A 16 15.18 -11.20 -17.91
N GLU A 17 15.53 -10.61 -16.77
CA GLU A 17 15.62 -11.31 -15.48
C GLU A 17 14.25 -11.75 -14.98
N ILE A 18 13.21 -10.91 -15.16
CA ILE A 18 11.83 -11.26 -14.83
C ILE A 18 11.32 -12.41 -15.72
N HIS A 19 11.58 -12.39 -17.03
CA HIS A 19 11.17 -13.50 -17.92
C HIS A 19 11.95 -14.80 -17.63
N ARG A 20 13.23 -14.72 -17.24
CA ARG A 20 13.99 -15.90 -16.79
C ARG A 20 13.48 -16.46 -15.47
N ALA A 21 12.98 -15.61 -14.59
CA ALA A 21 12.34 -16.04 -13.36
C ALA A 21 11.00 -16.75 -13.67
N GLU A 22 10.21 -16.26 -14.63
CA GLU A 22 8.98 -16.92 -15.10
C GLU A 22 9.22 -18.35 -15.63
N ASP A 23 10.33 -18.57 -16.35
CA ASP A 23 10.71 -19.92 -16.82
C ASP A 23 11.18 -20.86 -15.68
N LEU A 24 11.64 -20.31 -14.55
CA LEU A 24 12.05 -21.06 -13.35
C LEU A 24 10.88 -21.35 -12.40
N PHE A 25 9.83 -20.51 -12.39
CA PHE A 25 8.60 -20.73 -11.61
C PHE A 25 7.59 -21.69 -12.28
N ALA A 26 7.92 -22.20 -13.47
CA ALA A 26 7.12 -23.21 -14.16
C ALA A 26 7.20 -24.63 -13.52
N SER A 27 7.96 -24.83 -12.42
CA SER A 27 7.96 -26.09 -11.68
C SER A 27 7.23 -26.00 -10.34
N ASP A 28 6.06 -26.64 -10.31
CA ASP A 28 5.41 -27.32 -9.16
C ASP A 28 4.81 -26.53 -7.98
N THR A 29 4.78 -25.20 -7.96
CA THR A 29 3.94 -24.50 -6.97
C THR A 29 2.59 -24.15 -7.57
N SER A 30 1.53 -24.77 -7.05
CA SER A 30 0.16 -24.41 -7.40
C SER A 30 -0.08 -22.93 -7.09
N ALA A 31 -0.79 -22.20 -7.95
CA ALA A 31 -1.20 -20.82 -7.65
C ALA A 31 -1.94 -20.71 -6.30
N ALA A 32 -2.60 -21.79 -5.86
CA ALA A 32 -3.25 -21.88 -4.55
C ALA A 32 -2.26 -21.98 -3.37
N GLU A 33 -1.08 -22.59 -3.57
CA GLU A 33 -0.03 -22.66 -2.55
C GLU A 33 0.67 -21.31 -2.41
N ILE A 34 0.87 -20.59 -3.53
CA ILE A 34 1.35 -19.20 -3.52
C ILE A 34 0.35 -18.29 -2.80
N GLU A 35 -0.95 -18.44 -3.08
CA GLU A 35 -2.01 -17.65 -2.44
C GLU A 35 -2.08 -17.90 -0.92
N GLN A 36 -1.85 -19.15 -0.48
CA GLN A 36 -1.88 -19.55 0.93
C GLN A 36 -0.61 -19.16 1.71
N ASP A 37 0.54 -19.06 1.05
CA ASP A 37 1.82 -18.64 1.65
C ASP A 37 1.94 -17.09 1.70
N LEU A 38 1.33 -16.38 0.75
CA LEU A 38 1.29 -14.91 0.71
C LEU A 38 0.21 -14.28 1.60
N LEU A 39 -0.88 -15.02 1.88
CA LEU A 39 -1.96 -14.62 2.80
C LEU A 39 -1.85 -15.46 4.08
N PRO A 40 -0.99 -15.08 5.03
CA PRO A 40 -0.82 -15.81 6.28
C PRO A 40 -2.12 -15.88 7.09
N ASP A 41 -2.14 -16.86 8.01
CA ASP A 41 -3.16 -16.97 9.05
C ASP A 41 -3.35 -15.61 9.73
N THR A 42 -4.62 -15.19 9.82
CA THR A 42 -5.02 -13.87 10.33
C THR A 42 -4.17 -13.48 11.55
N PRO A 43 -3.32 -12.44 11.45
CA PRO A 43 -2.41 -12.09 12.54
C PRO A 43 -3.21 -11.75 13.79
N ALA A 44 -2.61 -12.01 14.97
CA ALA A 44 -3.19 -11.64 16.25
C ALA A 44 -3.72 -10.20 16.20
N VAL A 45 -4.97 -10.00 16.63
CA VAL A 45 -5.68 -8.72 16.54
C VAL A 45 -4.84 -7.62 17.16
N GLN A 46 -4.27 -6.76 16.32
CA GLN A 46 -3.50 -5.61 16.76
C GLN A 46 -4.46 -4.48 17.14
N PRO A 47 -4.14 -3.65 18.16
CA PRO A 47 -4.94 -2.49 18.47
C PRO A 47 -5.10 -1.58 17.25
N ILE A 48 -6.32 -1.07 17.01
CA ILE A 48 -6.67 -0.17 15.90
C ILE A 48 -5.69 1.02 15.81
N GLU A 49 -5.29 1.60 16.94
CA GLU A 49 -4.30 2.69 16.98
C GLU A 49 -2.92 2.25 16.46
N SER A 50 -2.52 1.01 16.74
CA SER A 50 -1.28 0.42 16.24
C SER A 50 -1.32 0.27 14.71
N LEU A 51 -2.46 -0.20 14.17
CA LEU A 51 -2.65 -0.38 12.73
C LEU A 51 -2.65 0.95 11.96
N ALA A 52 -3.36 1.97 12.47
CA ALA A 52 -3.33 3.31 11.86
C ALA A 52 -1.90 3.89 11.82
N LYS A 53 -1.17 3.74 12.93
CA LYS A 53 0.22 4.20 13.04
C LYS A 53 1.15 3.45 12.07
N ALA A 54 0.98 2.14 11.94
CA ALA A 54 1.71 1.32 10.97
C ALA A 54 1.43 1.79 9.53
N ALA A 55 0.16 1.96 9.17
CA ALA A 55 -0.26 2.46 7.87
C ALA A 55 0.31 3.84 7.54
N ARG A 56 0.24 4.80 8.48
CA ARG A 56 0.85 6.13 8.33
C ARG A 56 2.36 6.06 8.17
N ARG A 57 3.04 5.22 8.95
CA ARG A 57 4.49 5.02 8.83
C ARG A 57 4.84 4.48 7.46
N TYR A 58 4.11 3.48 6.98
CA TYR A 58 4.33 2.86 5.69
C TYR A 58 4.07 3.84 4.52
N ALA A 59 2.96 4.58 4.53
CA ALA A 59 2.68 5.63 3.55
C ALA A 59 3.82 6.66 3.47
N ARG A 60 4.34 7.11 4.62
CA ARG A 60 5.48 8.05 4.67
C ARG A 60 6.75 7.44 4.09
N LEU A 61 7.02 6.15 4.29
CA LEU A 61 8.16 5.47 3.70
C LEU A 61 8.04 5.41 2.17
N ARG A 62 6.84 5.13 1.64
CA ARG A 62 6.58 5.16 0.19
C ARG A 62 6.76 6.55 -0.40
N GLN A 63 6.25 7.59 0.26
CA GLN A 63 6.46 8.99 -0.15
C GLN A 63 7.93 9.39 -0.12
N ARG A 64 8.68 8.99 0.92
CA ARG A 64 10.13 9.22 1.00
C ARG A 64 10.88 8.50 -0.12
N ARG A 65 10.50 7.26 -0.45
CA ARG A 65 11.04 6.52 -1.59
C ARG A 65 10.80 7.30 -2.88
N ALA A 66 9.57 7.76 -3.14
CA ALA A 66 9.25 8.55 -4.32
C ALA A 66 9.98 9.91 -4.38
N ALA A 67 10.38 10.49 -3.25
CA ALA A 67 11.16 11.73 -3.19
C ALA A 67 12.67 11.51 -3.43
N LEU A 68 13.19 10.32 -3.11
CA LEU A 68 14.61 9.97 -3.26
C LEU A 68 14.94 9.42 -4.64
N PHE A 69 13.96 8.86 -5.34
CA PHE A 69 14.09 8.32 -6.69
C PHE A 69 13.23 9.10 -7.69
N THR A 70 13.42 8.93 -9.00
CA THR A 70 12.52 9.53 -10.01
C THR A 70 11.09 9.05 -9.74
N SER A 71 10.20 9.99 -9.38
CA SER A 71 8.88 9.75 -8.77
C SER A 71 7.99 8.77 -9.54
N ASP A 72 8.07 8.79 -10.86
CA ASP A 72 7.12 8.09 -11.74
C ASP A 72 7.35 6.57 -11.80
N LEU A 73 8.53 6.10 -11.36
CA LEU A 73 8.89 4.69 -11.41
C LEU A 73 8.31 3.85 -10.26
N PHE A 74 7.92 4.49 -9.15
CA PHE A 74 7.55 3.82 -7.91
C PHE A 74 6.17 4.21 -7.37
N ALA A 75 5.35 4.85 -8.21
CA ALA A 75 3.99 5.22 -7.89
C ALA A 75 3.09 3.98 -7.89
N ASP A 76 2.26 3.85 -6.86
CA ASP A 76 1.21 2.83 -6.79
C ASP A 76 -0.09 3.49 -6.34
N PRO A 77 -0.76 4.23 -7.23
CA PRO A 77 -1.82 5.15 -6.86
C PRO A 77 -3.03 4.45 -6.24
N ALA A 78 -3.33 3.22 -6.66
CA ALA A 78 -4.40 2.43 -6.06
C ALA A 78 -4.08 2.10 -4.60
N TRP A 79 -2.88 1.57 -4.36
CA TRP A 79 -2.43 1.19 -3.04
C TRP A 79 -2.26 2.40 -2.11
N ASP A 80 -1.69 3.49 -2.61
CA ASP A 80 -1.48 4.71 -1.84
C ASP A 80 -2.83 5.33 -1.39
N ILE A 81 -3.88 5.21 -2.20
CA ILE A 81 -5.26 5.57 -1.81
C ILE A 81 -5.77 4.65 -0.69
N LEU A 82 -5.68 3.32 -0.87
CA LEU A 82 -6.20 2.35 0.12
C LEU A 82 -5.55 2.55 1.49
N ILE A 83 -4.22 2.79 1.52
CA ILE A 83 -3.49 3.05 2.77
C ILE A 83 -3.98 4.32 3.46
N ASP A 84 -4.19 5.41 2.70
CA ASP A 84 -4.65 6.67 3.27
C ASP A 84 -6.09 6.58 3.81
N LEU A 85 -6.97 5.86 3.10
CA LEU A 85 -8.33 5.58 3.55
C LEU A 85 -8.32 4.76 4.84
N PHE A 86 -7.60 3.63 4.85
CA PHE A 86 -7.47 2.75 6.02
C PHE A 86 -7.01 3.53 7.25
N ALA A 87 -5.91 4.29 7.12
CA ALA A 87 -5.37 5.07 8.20
C ALA A 87 -6.32 6.19 8.66
N SER A 88 -7.06 6.82 7.74
CA SER A 88 -7.99 7.91 8.09
C SER A 88 -9.22 7.37 8.82
N GLU A 89 -9.78 6.23 8.38
CA GLU A 89 -10.91 5.59 9.03
C GLU A 89 -10.60 5.15 10.45
N HIS A 90 -9.43 4.54 10.67
CA HIS A 90 -8.96 4.16 12.01
C HIS A 90 -8.67 5.36 12.92
N GLU A 91 -8.45 6.55 12.35
CA GLU A 91 -8.33 7.82 13.06
C GLU A 91 -9.68 8.55 13.22
N GLY A 92 -10.80 7.95 12.77
CA GLY A 92 -12.13 8.56 12.83
C GLY A 92 -12.35 9.72 11.86
N ARG A 93 -11.55 9.82 10.80
CA ARG A 93 -11.58 10.90 9.81
C ARG A 93 -12.19 10.43 8.49
N LYS A 94 -13.18 11.18 7.99
CA LYS A 94 -13.71 11.00 6.63
C LYS A 94 -12.74 11.55 5.58
N VAL A 95 -12.58 10.86 4.46
CA VAL A 95 -11.68 11.28 3.37
C VAL A 95 -12.49 11.82 2.21
N ALA A 96 -12.32 13.11 1.91
CA ALA A 96 -12.93 13.70 0.72
C ALA A 96 -12.23 13.18 -0.54
N VAL A 97 -12.94 13.09 -1.66
CA VAL A 97 -12.36 12.65 -2.96
C VAL A 97 -11.10 13.44 -3.33
N THR A 98 -11.07 14.76 -3.09
CA THR A 98 -9.88 15.58 -3.32
C THR A 98 -8.69 15.14 -2.46
N SER A 99 -8.92 14.75 -1.21
CA SER A 99 -7.88 14.23 -0.31
C SER A 99 -7.35 12.88 -0.80
N ALA A 100 -8.24 11.97 -1.21
CA ALA A 100 -7.83 10.70 -1.82
C ALA A 100 -7.03 10.91 -3.11
N CYS A 101 -7.38 11.91 -3.92
CA CYS A 101 -6.61 12.26 -5.10
C CYS A 101 -5.19 12.73 -4.75
N LEU A 102 -5.02 13.46 -3.65
CA LEU A 102 -3.69 13.87 -3.18
C LEU A 102 -2.88 12.68 -2.68
N ALA A 103 -3.51 11.74 -1.96
CA ALA A 103 -2.87 10.55 -1.44
C ALA A 103 -2.28 9.66 -2.57
N SER A 104 -2.94 9.61 -3.73
CA SER A 104 -2.51 8.80 -4.87
C SER A 104 -1.17 9.22 -5.51
N ALA A 105 -0.63 10.39 -5.15
CA ALA A 105 0.63 10.94 -5.68
C ALA A 105 0.72 11.05 -7.22
N VAL A 106 -0.42 11.06 -7.92
CA VAL A 106 -0.52 11.26 -9.37
C VAL A 106 -1.44 12.44 -9.70
N PRO A 107 -1.41 12.98 -10.94
CA PRO A 107 -2.33 14.04 -11.35
C PRO A 107 -3.81 13.68 -11.09
N SER A 108 -4.62 14.67 -10.69
CA SER A 108 -5.98 14.43 -10.20
C SER A 108 -6.88 13.68 -11.20
N THR A 109 -6.74 13.92 -12.50
CA THR A 109 -7.51 13.18 -13.53
C THR A 109 -7.14 11.71 -13.58
N THR A 110 -5.87 11.37 -13.33
CA THR A 110 -5.39 10.00 -13.21
C THR A 110 -5.88 9.37 -11.91
N ALA A 111 -5.82 10.10 -10.80
CA ALA A 111 -6.35 9.64 -9.51
C ALA A 111 -7.85 9.33 -9.55
N LEU A 112 -8.64 10.15 -10.24
CA LEU A 112 -10.08 9.91 -10.42
C LEU A 112 -10.35 8.62 -11.20
N ARG A 113 -9.55 8.30 -12.22
CA ARG A 113 -9.65 7.01 -12.94
C ARG A 113 -9.35 5.83 -12.03
N TRP A 114 -8.36 5.94 -11.15
CA TRP A 114 -8.05 4.93 -10.15
C TRP A 114 -9.15 4.78 -9.11
N LEU A 115 -9.74 5.88 -8.62
CA LEU A 115 -10.89 5.81 -7.73
C LEU A 115 -12.09 5.10 -8.40
N SER A 116 -12.38 5.40 -9.66
CA SER A 116 -13.42 4.69 -10.41
C SER A 116 -13.11 3.20 -10.59
N LEU A 117 -11.83 2.84 -10.78
CA LEU A 117 -11.42 1.44 -10.84
C LEU A 117 -11.61 0.73 -9.50
N LEU A 118 -11.10 1.31 -8.40
CA LEU A 118 -11.26 0.78 -7.04
C LEU A 118 -12.74 0.62 -6.66
N GLU A 119 -13.59 1.56 -7.07
CA GLU A 119 -15.05 1.51 -6.85
C GLU A 119 -15.68 0.36 -7.63
N ARG A 120 -15.28 0.16 -8.89
CA ARG A 120 -15.75 -0.96 -9.72
C ARG A 120 -15.33 -2.31 -9.15
N GLU A 121 -14.12 -2.42 -8.62
CA GLU A 121 -13.60 -3.62 -7.96
C GLU A 121 -14.13 -3.78 -6.51
N ARG A 122 -15.06 -2.91 -6.07
CA ARG A 122 -15.67 -2.92 -4.73
C ARG A 122 -14.66 -2.83 -3.58
N LEU A 123 -13.55 -2.15 -3.81
CA LEU A 123 -12.55 -1.88 -2.78
C LEU A 123 -12.85 -0.57 -2.03
N VAL A 124 -13.50 0.37 -2.71
CA VAL A 124 -13.94 1.64 -2.11
C VAL A 124 -15.39 1.92 -2.48
N GLU A 125 -16.05 2.77 -1.71
CA GLU A 125 -17.38 3.29 -2.00
C GLU A 125 -17.45 4.81 -1.78
N ARG A 126 -18.29 5.48 -2.56
CA ARG A 126 -18.52 6.93 -2.43
C ARG A 126 -19.72 7.19 -1.53
N VAL A 127 -19.51 8.04 -0.55
CA VAL A 127 -20.57 8.49 0.38
C VAL A 127 -20.81 9.98 0.16
N GLY A 128 -22.04 10.33 -0.21
CA GLY A 128 -22.43 11.74 -0.33
C GLY A 128 -22.37 12.46 1.02
N ASP A 129 -21.96 13.73 1.02
CA ASP A 129 -22.08 14.57 2.20
C ASP A 129 -23.53 15.06 2.35
N ALA A 130 -24.17 14.73 3.47
CA ALA A 130 -25.54 15.16 3.77
C ALA A 130 -25.66 16.69 3.91
N SER A 131 -24.55 17.38 4.21
CA SER A 131 -24.50 18.83 4.42
C SER A 131 -24.12 19.64 3.17
N ASP A 132 -23.41 19.03 2.21
CA ASP A 132 -23.01 19.69 0.97
C ASP A 132 -22.94 18.70 -0.21
N LYS A 133 -23.90 18.81 -1.13
CA LYS A 133 -23.97 17.95 -2.34
C LYS A 133 -22.76 18.08 -3.27
N ARG A 134 -21.91 19.10 -3.10
CA ARG A 134 -20.66 19.27 -3.85
C ARG A 134 -19.50 18.47 -3.26
N ARG A 135 -19.63 17.96 -2.03
CA ARG A 135 -18.61 17.16 -1.36
C ARG A 135 -19.04 15.70 -1.37
N SER A 136 -18.15 14.86 -1.89
CA SER A 136 -18.26 13.42 -1.80
C SER A 136 -17.08 12.90 -0.99
N PHE A 137 -17.38 12.03 -0.04
CA PHE A 137 -16.39 11.25 0.68
C PHE A 137 -16.18 9.91 -0.03
N VAL A 138 -15.04 9.30 0.25
CA VAL A 138 -14.71 7.95 -0.15
C VAL A 138 -14.27 7.20 1.10
N GLN A 139 -14.67 5.94 1.20
CA GLN A 139 -14.30 5.04 2.28
C GLN A 139 -14.02 3.65 1.71
N LEU A 140 -13.28 2.83 2.45
CA LEU A 140 -13.10 1.42 2.14
C LEU A 140 -14.44 0.71 2.26
N THR A 141 -14.65 -0.29 1.41
CA THR A 141 -15.68 -1.28 1.69
C THR A 141 -15.23 -2.15 2.86
N ARG A 142 -16.17 -2.78 3.56
CA ARG A 142 -15.83 -3.67 4.68
C ARG A 142 -14.82 -4.78 4.30
N PRO A 143 -14.97 -5.52 3.17
CA PRO A 143 -13.99 -6.53 2.80
C PRO A 143 -12.58 -5.95 2.52
N ALA A 144 -12.51 -4.74 1.97
CA ALA A 144 -11.23 -4.07 1.74
C ALA A 144 -10.59 -3.61 3.06
N GLU A 145 -11.38 -3.11 4.01
CA GLU A 145 -10.90 -2.79 5.35
C GLU A 145 -10.34 -4.02 6.07
N GLU A 146 -11.07 -5.15 6.04
CA GLU A 146 -10.62 -6.42 6.62
C GLU A 146 -9.29 -6.89 5.99
N SER A 147 -9.15 -6.76 4.67
CA SER A 147 -7.92 -7.09 3.94
C SER A 147 -6.74 -6.18 4.32
N MET A 148 -6.99 -4.88 4.46
CA MET A 148 -5.98 -3.91 4.88
C MET A 148 -5.56 -4.11 6.34
N ALA A 149 -6.51 -4.46 7.21
CA ALA A 149 -6.24 -4.79 8.60
C ALA A 149 -5.37 -6.05 8.71
N ALA A 150 -5.65 -7.09 7.91
CA ALA A 150 -4.81 -8.27 7.83
C ALA A 150 -3.39 -7.90 7.37
N TRP A 151 -3.25 -7.16 6.26
CA TRP A 151 -1.96 -6.71 5.74
C TRP A 151 -1.12 -5.96 6.78
N PHE A 152 -1.70 -4.96 7.44
CA PHE A 152 -0.97 -4.20 8.45
C PHE A 152 -0.75 -4.97 9.75
N GLY A 153 -1.62 -5.93 10.07
CA GLY A 153 -1.41 -6.86 11.17
C GLY A 153 -0.13 -7.69 10.98
N LEU A 154 0.15 -8.13 9.75
CA LEU A 154 1.37 -8.87 9.40
C LEU A 154 2.60 -7.99 9.54
N MET A 155 2.55 -6.80 8.97
CA MET A 155 3.63 -5.83 9.07
C MET A 155 3.98 -5.49 10.54
N VAL A 156 2.97 -5.38 11.41
CA VAL A 156 3.18 -5.15 12.84
C VAL A 156 3.73 -6.39 13.54
N ALA A 157 3.26 -7.59 13.21
CA ALA A 157 3.77 -8.83 13.79
C ALA A 157 5.25 -9.06 13.43
N GLU A 158 5.62 -8.84 12.17
CA GLU A 158 6.99 -8.99 11.68
C GLU A 158 7.92 -7.93 12.29
N TRP A 159 7.57 -6.64 12.19
CA TRP A 159 8.44 -5.55 12.64
C TRP A 159 8.35 -5.24 14.14
N GLY A 160 7.35 -5.78 14.84
CA GLY A 160 7.23 -5.71 16.29
C GLY A 160 8.18 -6.68 17.01
N SER A 161 8.52 -7.80 16.37
CA SER A 161 9.38 -8.85 16.94
C SER A 161 10.86 -8.46 17.06
N GLU A 162 11.31 -7.47 16.29
CA GLU A 162 12.72 -7.02 16.27
C GLU A 162 13.05 -5.94 17.33
N GLY A 163 12.05 -5.45 18.09
CA GLY A 163 12.18 -4.30 18.98
C GLY A 163 12.56 -4.58 20.44
N GLU A 164 12.49 -5.82 20.92
CA GLU A 164 12.90 -6.20 22.28
C GLU A 164 14.34 -6.74 22.32
N SER A 165 15.31 -5.91 21.94
CA SER A 165 16.68 -6.10 22.42
C SER A 165 16.81 -5.45 23.80
N PRO A 166 17.12 -6.20 24.88
CA PRO A 166 17.33 -5.61 26.20
C PRO A 166 18.62 -4.79 26.14
N SER A 167 18.47 -3.47 26.07
CA SER A 167 19.56 -2.51 26.35
C SER A 167 19.84 -2.47 27.86
N GLY A 168 20.29 -3.61 28.39
CA GLY A 168 20.90 -3.73 29.70
C GLY A 168 22.29 -3.12 29.67
N ARG A 169 22.37 -1.83 29.99
CA ARG A 169 23.59 -1.09 30.29
C ARG A 169 24.57 -1.94 31.11
N ARG A 170 25.74 -2.23 30.54
CA ARG A 170 26.97 -2.43 31.32
C ARG A 170 27.49 -1.06 31.72
N GLN A 171 27.42 -0.72 33.00
CA GLN A 171 28.38 0.17 33.66
C GLN A 171 28.55 -0.26 35.12
N ALA A 172 29.62 -1.01 35.38
CA ALA A 172 30.56 -0.84 36.48
C ALA A 172 31.72 -1.81 36.24
#